data_AF-A0A957AUN8-F1
#
_entry.id   AF-A0A957AUN8-F1
#
_cell.length_a   1.000
_cell.length_b   1.000
_cell.length_c   1.000
_cell.angle_alpha   90.00
_cell.angle_beta   90.00
_cell.angle_gamma   90.00
#
_symmetry.space_group_name_H-M   'P 1'
#
loop_
_entity.id
_entity.type
_entity.pdbx_description
1 polymer ?
#
loop_
_entity_poly.entity_id
_entity_poly.type
_entity_poly.pdbx_seq_one_letter_code
_entity_poly.pdbx_strand_id
1 'polypeptide(L)'
;MMRSGSTLQYQITKDIVETSGTGYALGWIETEDFPMLHKRYEQESRNIVAKTHAYIDGIGEMIIGGEAKAIYVHRDIRDVTVSLMNKRNKSFWYILLTTPFIELVLENHRNWTAQTGILISRYEEMVANLKQEVLRIASYLNVPLGEVEAAHIASKYALERQIAKVKQLETQDEDSVNMMDSELLFHRNHIHSGDVGQWANTLTKFQVGVVEALVKDKLQTSENYEYGVSVSPAIIYMIKALNKVVVPIKGEGLSLRERFRR
;
A
#
# COMPACT_ATOMS: atom_id res chain seq x y z
N MET A 1 -3.54 -0.58 0.53
CA MET A 1 -2.90 -1.91 0.61
C MET A 1 -1.38 -1.76 0.79
N MET A 2 -0.68 -2.72 1.41
CA MET A 2 0.79 -2.64 1.50
C MET A 2 1.41 -2.96 0.14
N ARG A 3 2.49 -2.25 -0.23
CA ARG A 3 3.21 -2.42 -1.52
C ARG A 3 2.37 -2.11 -2.78
N SER A 4 1.25 -1.42 -2.66
CA SER A 4 0.38 -1.03 -3.78
C SER A 4 0.58 0.41 -4.28
N GLY A 5 1.71 1.06 -3.98
CA GLY A 5 1.91 2.47 -4.34
C GLY A 5 1.32 3.48 -3.34
N SER A 6 0.97 3.04 -2.13
CA SER A 6 0.45 3.93 -1.07
C SER A 6 1.39 5.08 -0.68
N THR A 7 2.72 4.93 -0.85
CA THR A 7 3.65 6.05 -0.61
C THR A 7 3.50 7.11 -1.69
N LEU A 8 3.38 6.70 -2.97
CA LEU A 8 3.13 7.61 -4.08
C LEU A 8 1.79 8.35 -3.90
N GLN A 9 0.73 7.61 -3.59
CA GLN A 9 -0.60 8.19 -3.33
C GLN A 9 -0.58 9.17 -2.15
N TYR A 10 0.08 8.82 -1.05
CA TYR A 10 0.26 9.71 0.10
C TYR A 10 1.04 10.98 -0.27
N GLN A 11 2.16 10.85 -1.00
CA GLN A 11 2.98 11.99 -1.40
C GLN A 11 2.21 12.95 -2.31
N ILE A 12 1.44 12.43 -3.27
CA ILE A 12 0.56 13.24 -4.11
C ILE A 12 -0.49 13.98 -3.26
N THR A 13 -1.17 13.24 -2.37
CA THR A 13 -2.21 13.82 -1.50
C THR A 13 -1.63 14.91 -0.61
N LYS A 14 -0.46 14.67 0.00
CA LYS A 14 0.30 15.65 0.78
C LYS A 14 0.60 16.89 -0.04
N ASP A 15 1.17 16.73 -1.23
CA ASP A 15 1.58 17.87 -2.07
C ASP A 15 0.37 18.73 -2.47
N ILE A 16 -0.77 18.10 -2.81
CA ILE A 16 -2.01 18.80 -3.14
C ILE A 16 -2.47 19.68 -1.96
N VAL A 17 -2.54 19.14 -0.74
CA VAL A 17 -3.07 19.91 0.40
C VAL A 17 -2.09 20.97 0.90
N GLU A 18 -0.79 20.69 0.86
CA GLU A 18 0.24 21.61 1.34
C GLU A 18 0.46 22.77 0.36
N THR A 19 0.55 22.51 -0.95
CA THR A 19 0.75 23.55 -1.96
C THR A 19 -0.46 24.47 -2.14
N SER A 20 -1.67 23.94 -1.92
CA SER A 20 -2.91 24.74 -1.91
C SER A 20 -3.13 25.50 -0.60
N GLY A 21 -2.33 25.25 0.44
CA GLY A 21 -2.50 25.83 1.78
C GLY A 21 -3.76 25.34 2.51
N THR A 22 -4.41 24.27 2.01
CA THR A 22 -5.64 23.72 2.59
C THR A 22 -5.38 22.71 3.69
N GLY A 23 -4.14 22.28 3.89
CA GLY A 23 -3.80 21.23 4.83
C GLY A 23 -2.30 20.99 5.01
N TYR A 24 -2.00 19.95 5.78
CA TYR A 24 -0.64 19.44 6.01
C TYR A 24 -0.68 17.94 6.29
N ALA A 25 0.48 17.29 6.21
CA ALA A 25 0.57 15.85 6.43
C ALA A 25 1.28 15.47 7.75
N LEU A 26 0.77 14.43 8.42
CA LEU A 26 1.34 13.87 9.66
C LEU A 26 2.35 12.74 9.41
N GLY A 27 2.42 12.21 8.18
CA GLY A 27 3.23 11.04 7.90
C GLY A 27 2.49 9.72 8.12
N TRP A 28 3.27 8.72 8.50
CA TRP A 28 2.78 7.39 8.83
C TRP A 28 2.18 7.38 10.24
N ILE A 29 1.04 6.72 10.40
CA ILE A 29 0.40 6.48 11.70
C ILE A 29 0.08 4.99 11.86
N GLU A 30 0.10 4.51 13.10
CA GLU A 30 -0.50 3.22 13.43
C GLU A 30 -2.01 3.39 13.67
N THR A 31 -2.77 2.32 13.47
CA THR A 31 -4.23 2.35 13.66
C THR A 31 -4.62 2.63 15.10
N GLU A 32 -3.80 2.22 16.07
CA GLU A 32 -4.03 2.46 17.50
C GLU A 32 -3.83 3.93 17.91
N ASP A 33 -3.05 4.68 17.14
CA ASP A 33 -2.81 6.11 17.41
C ASP A 33 -4.00 6.96 16.95
N PHE A 34 -4.85 6.43 16.06
CA PHE A 34 -5.92 7.18 15.42
C PHE A 34 -6.90 7.84 16.41
N PRO A 35 -7.43 7.16 17.46
CA PRO A 35 -8.35 7.82 18.40
C PRO A 35 -7.73 9.03 19.11
N MET A 36 -6.45 8.94 19.48
CA MET A 36 -5.73 10.05 20.11
C MET A 36 -5.50 11.19 19.11
N LEU A 37 -5.06 10.87 17.89
CA LEU A 37 -4.83 11.86 16.84
C LEU A 37 -6.14 12.57 16.45
N HIS A 38 -7.22 11.82 16.26
CA HIS A 38 -8.54 12.37 15.96
C HIS A 38 -8.97 13.39 17.03
N LYS A 39 -8.89 13.01 18.32
CA LYS A 39 -9.21 13.92 19.42
C LYS A 39 -8.29 15.15 19.46
N ARG A 40 -7.00 14.98 19.18
CA ARG A 40 -6.03 16.09 19.17
C ARG A 40 -6.35 17.14 18.11
N TYR A 41 -6.91 16.71 16.98
CA TYR A 41 -7.12 17.54 15.80
C TYR A 41 -8.60 17.79 15.49
N GLU A 42 -9.51 17.44 16.39
CA GLU A 42 -10.97 17.60 16.21
C GLU A 42 -11.40 19.04 15.89
N GLN A 43 -10.63 20.03 16.35
CA GLN A 43 -10.90 21.46 16.12
C GLN A 43 -10.06 22.06 14.96
N GLU A 44 -9.25 21.25 14.27
CA GLU A 44 -8.50 21.72 13.11
C GLU A 44 -9.46 21.87 11.91
N SER A 45 -9.49 23.06 11.31
CA SER A 45 -10.34 23.34 10.15
C SER A 45 -9.67 22.98 8.82
N ARG A 46 -8.36 22.71 8.82
CA ARG A 46 -7.59 22.32 7.65
C ARG A 46 -7.57 20.81 7.46
N ASN A 47 -7.30 20.38 6.23
CA ASN A 47 -7.10 18.98 5.91
C ASN A 47 -5.85 18.43 6.62
N ILE A 48 -5.98 17.30 7.30
CA ILE A 48 -4.85 16.57 7.87
C ILE A 48 -4.70 15.25 7.13
N VAL A 49 -3.54 15.03 6.53
CA VAL A 49 -3.26 13.82 5.75
C VAL A 49 -2.39 12.86 6.55
N ALA A 50 -2.90 11.66 6.81
CA ALA A 50 -2.17 10.58 7.44
C ALA A 50 -2.17 9.32 6.57
N LYS A 51 -1.15 8.47 6.73
CA LYS A 51 -1.02 7.22 5.99
C LYS A 51 -1.02 6.02 6.94
N THR A 52 -1.81 5.01 6.60
CA THR A 52 -1.78 3.68 7.23
C THR A 52 -1.88 2.58 6.17
N HIS A 53 -1.49 1.35 6.53
CA HIS A 53 -1.72 0.15 5.70
C HIS A 53 -2.90 -0.69 6.21
N ALA A 54 -3.34 -0.47 7.44
CA ALA A 54 -4.40 -1.22 8.08
C ALA A 54 -5.72 -0.44 8.07
N TYR A 55 -6.83 -1.17 8.08
CA TYR A 55 -8.16 -0.62 8.29
C TYR A 55 -8.28 -0.09 9.71
N ILE A 56 -8.98 1.04 9.86
CA ILE A 56 -9.24 1.68 11.16
C ILE A 56 -10.69 1.39 11.53
N ASP A 57 -10.91 0.75 12.67
CA ASP A 57 -12.25 0.45 13.15
C ASP A 57 -13.05 1.75 13.38
N GLY A 58 -14.30 1.79 12.94
CA GLY A 58 -15.17 2.98 13.02
C GLY A 58 -14.94 4.04 11.93
N ILE A 59 -13.88 3.92 11.11
CA ILE A 59 -13.60 4.95 10.08
C ILE A 59 -14.72 5.09 9.05
N GLY A 60 -15.48 4.02 8.79
CA GLY A 60 -16.61 4.04 7.87
C GLY A 60 -17.71 5.02 8.29
N GLU A 61 -18.01 5.09 9.59
CA GLU A 61 -19.01 6.01 10.14
C GLU A 61 -18.55 7.46 9.98
N MET A 62 -17.26 7.72 10.21
CA MET A 62 -16.66 9.05 10.01
C MET A 62 -16.66 9.48 8.55
N ILE A 63 -16.42 8.54 7.61
CA ILE A 63 -16.50 8.81 6.17
C ILE A 63 -17.93 9.17 5.77
N ILE A 64 -18.92 8.43 6.27
CA ILE A 64 -20.34 8.69 6.00
C ILE A 64 -20.78 10.04 6.60
N GLY A 65 -20.29 10.37 7.81
CA GLY A 65 -20.55 11.65 8.47
C GLY A 65 -19.84 12.84 7.84
N GLY A 66 -18.89 12.61 6.92
CA GLY A 66 -18.09 13.67 6.30
C GLY A 66 -16.96 14.21 7.19
N GLU A 67 -16.71 13.57 8.34
CA GLU A 67 -15.63 13.88 9.27
C GLU A 67 -14.27 13.40 8.74
N ALA A 68 -14.28 12.35 7.92
CA ALA A 68 -13.09 11.80 7.29
C ALA A 68 -13.26 11.60 5.79
N LYS A 69 -12.14 11.65 5.06
CA LYS A 69 -12.05 11.20 3.67
C LYS A 69 -11.01 10.08 3.61
N ALA A 70 -11.30 9.04 2.83
CA ALA A 70 -10.35 7.95 2.63
C ALA A 70 -9.98 7.81 1.17
N ILE A 71 -8.67 7.81 0.92
CA ILE A 71 -8.07 7.58 -0.38
C ILE A 71 -7.30 6.27 -0.30
N TYR A 72 -7.67 5.30 -1.12
CA TYR A 72 -7.17 3.94 -1.04
C TYR A 72 -6.61 3.48 -2.38
N VAL A 73 -5.40 2.92 -2.36
CA VAL A 73 -4.79 2.27 -3.53
C VAL A 73 -4.63 0.78 -3.33
N HIS A 74 -5.05 0.01 -4.34
CA HIS A 74 -4.76 -1.42 -4.50
C HIS A 74 -3.94 -1.68 -5.76
N ARG A 75 -3.37 -2.89 -5.85
CA ARG A 75 -2.49 -3.33 -6.92
C ARG A 75 -2.71 -4.83 -7.13
N ASP A 76 -2.42 -5.34 -8.32
CA ASP A 76 -2.40 -6.77 -8.58
C ASP A 76 -1.60 -7.51 -7.49
N ILE A 77 -2.25 -8.47 -6.81
CA ILE A 77 -1.66 -9.15 -5.67
C ILE A 77 -0.39 -9.94 -6.03
N ARG A 78 -0.25 -10.36 -7.30
CA ARG A 78 0.93 -11.08 -7.81
C ARG A 78 2.12 -10.14 -7.84
N ASP A 79 1.91 -8.90 -8.29
CA ASP A 79 2.91 -7.84 -8.25
C ASP A 79 3.23 -7.39 -6.83
N VAL A 80 2.23 -7.31 -5.95
CA VAL A 80 2.42 -7.02 -4.52
C VAL A 80 3.28 -8.09 -3.86
N THR A 81 3.07 -9.36 -4.21
CA THR A 81 3.86 -10.50 -3.73
C THR A 81 5.32 -10.36 -4.17
N VAL A 82 5.59 -10.10 -5.45
CA VAL A 82 6.95 -9.87 -5.96
C VAL A 82 7.59 -8.63 -5.32
N SER A 83 6.84 -7.54 -5.17
CA SER A 83 7.32 -6.33 -4.50
C SER A 83 7.74 -6.59 -3.05
N LEU A 84 7.05 -7.49 -2.35
CA LEU A 84 7.42 -7.88 -0.99
C LEU A 84 8.63 -8.83 -0.97
N MET A 85 8.70 -9.79 -1.90
CA MET A 85 9.87 -10.66 -2.09
C MET A 85 11.14 -9.82 -2.25
N ASN A 86 11.09 -8.82 -3.14
CA ASN A 86 12.21 -7.91 -3.39
C ASN A 86 12.52 -7.04 -2.17
N LYS A 87 11.51 -6.45 -1.52
CA LYS A 87 11.72 -5.60 -0.33
C LYS A 87 12.40 -6.37 0.81
N ARG A 88 12.04 -7.64 1.02
CA ARG A 88 12.58 -8.45 2.12
C ARG A 88 13.79 -9.29 1.73
N ASN A 89 14.13 -9.33 0.44
CA ASN A 89 15.09 -10.27 -0.12
C ASN A 89 14.78 -11.72 0.29
N LYS A 90 13.54 -12.16 0.05
CA LYS A 90 13.03 -13.49 0.43
C LYS A 90 12.37 -14.19 -0.75
N SER A 91 12.39 -15.51 -0.71
CA SER A 91 11.71 -16.33 -1.72
C SER A 91 10.19 -16.24 -1.61
N PHE A 92 9.50 -16.59 -2.70
CA PHE A 92 8.04 -16.71 -2.74
C PHE A 92 7.48 -17.56 -1.59
N TRP A 93 8.04 -18.75 -1.39
CA TRP A 93 7.58 -19.67 -0.35
C TRP A 93 7.80 -19.13 1.06
N TYR A 94 8.90 -18.40 1.28
CA TYR A 94 9.10 -17.74 2.56
C TYR A 94 8.01 -16.70 2.82
N ILE A 95 7.74 -15.82 1.85
CA ILE A 95 6.69 -14.80 1.97
C ILE A 95 5.34 -15.46 2.27
N LEU A 96 5.01 -16.51 1.53
CA LEU A 96 3.72 -17.18 1.64
C LEU A 96 3.54 -17.99 2.94
N LEU A 97 4.57 -18.71 3.37
CA LEU A 97 4.47 -19.70 4.45
C LEU A 97 4.80 -19.15 5.84
N THR A 98 5.54 -18.05 5.92
CA THR A 98 6.03 -17.51 7.20
C THR A 98 5.33 -16.23 7.63
N THR A 99 4.47 -15.67 6.78
CA THR A 99 3.79 -14.41 7.04
C THR A 99 2.33 -14.50 6.65
N PRO A 100 1.38 -14.00 7.48
CA PRO A 100 -0.03 -13.91 7.09
C PRO A 100 -0.28 -12.72 6.13
N PHE A 101 0.71 -12.37 5.31
CA PHE A 101 0.74 -11.12 4.59
C PHE A 101 -0.36 -11.03 3.53
N ILE A 102 -0.53 -12.09 2.73
CA ILE A 102 -1.56 -12.10 1.68
C ILE A 102 -2.94 -12.02 2.32
N GLU A 103 -3.18 -12.77 3.39
CA GLU A 103 -4.43 -12.72 4.13
C GLU A 103 -4.71 -11.33 4.68
N LEU A 104 -3.74 -10.71 5.35
CA LEU A 104 -3.86 -9.35 5.91
C LEU A 104 -4.11 -8.32 4.80
N VAL A 105 -3.42 -8.42 3.66
CA VAL A 105 -3.60 -7.52 2.53
C VAL A 105 -5.00 -7.64 1.93
N LEU A 106 -5.49 -8.87 1.73
CA LEU A 106 -6.81 -9.12 1.16
C LEU A 106 -7.94 -8.73 2.12
N GLU A 107 -7.76 -8.95 3.42
CA GLU A 107 -8.71 -8.51 4.46
C GLU A 107 -8.79 -6.98 4.51
N ASN A 108 -7.66 -6.29 4.57
CA ASN A 108 -7.64 -4.83 4.51
C ASN A 108 -8.27 -4.31 3.21
N HIS A 109 -7.98 -4.96 2.08
CA HIS A 109 -8.59 -4.60 0.81
C HIS A 109 -10.11 -4.70 0.88
N ARG A 110 -10.65 -5.84 1.33
CA ARG A 110 -12.09 -6.03 1.49
C ARG A 110 -12.70 -4.98 2.41
N ASN A 111 -12.08 -4.70 3.56
CA ASN A 111 -12.63 -3.76 4.53
C ASN A 111 -12.65 -2.33 3.99
N TRP A 112 -11.60 -1.90 3.29
CA TRP A 112 -11.57 -0.60 2.63
C TRP A 112 -12.56 -0.52 1.48
N THR A 113 -12.57 -1.48 0.55
CA THR A 113 -13.44 -1.41 -0.65
C THR A 113 -14.92 -1.65 -0.35
N ALA A 114 -15.26 -2.18 0.82
CA ALA A 114 -16.64 -2.24 1.30
C ALA A 114 -17.21 -0.89 1.75
N GLN A 115 -16.36 0.13 1.96
CA GLN A 115 -16.82 1.45 2.40
C GLN A 115 -17.41 2.25 1.24
N THR A 116 -18.47 3.01 1.51
CA THR A 116 -19.00 4.02 0.58
C THR A 116 -18.29 5.35 0.76
N GLY A 117 -18.21 6.16 -0.30
CA GLY A 117 -17.67 7.52 -0.21
C GLY A 117 -16.14 7.60 -0.16
N ILE A 118 -15.43 6.52 -0.49
CA ILE A 118 -13.96 6.50 -0.57
C ILE A 118 -13.48 6.64 -2.01
N LEU A 119 -12.31 7.26 -2.20
CA LEU A 119 -11.63 7.28 -3.50
C LEU A 119 -10.76 6.03 -3.64
N ILE A 120 -11.10 5.15 -4.57
CA ILE A 120 -10.34 3.93 -4.87
C ILE A 120 -9.55 4.13 -6.16
N SER A 121 -8.26 3.79 -6.08
CA SER A 121 -7.33 3.86 -7.18
C SER A 121 -6.68 2.51 -7.40
N ARG A 122 -6.60 2.10 -8.66
CA ARG A 122 -5.81 0.95 -9.08
C ARG A 122 -4.40 1.43 -9.43
N TYR A 123 -3.37 0.79 -8.86
CA TYR A 123 -1.97 1.19 -9.05
C TYR A 123 -1.61 1.26 -10.53
N GLU A 124 -2.03 0.26 -11.30
CA GLU A 124 -1.73 0.16 -12.73
C GLU A 124 -2.27 1.37 -13.52
N GLU A 125 -3.47 1.84 -13.18
CA GLU A 125 -4.11 3.01 -13.80
C GLU A 125 -3.47 4.31 -13.33
N MET A 126 -3.18 4.40 -12.02
CA MET A 126 -2.53 5.56 -11.41
C MET A 126 -1.17 5.84 -12.05
N VAL A 127 -0.32 4.81 -12.22
CA VAL A 127 1.02 5.03 -12.80
C VAL A 127 0.98 5.25 -14.32
N ALA A 128 -0.03 4.72 -15.01
CA ALA A 128 -0.21 4.95 -16.44
C ALA A 128 -0.65 6.40 -16.76
N ASN A 129 -1.39 7.05 -15.85
CA ASN A 129 -1.81 8.45 -16.03
C ASN A 129 -1.81 9.21 -14.70
N LEU A 130 -0.61 9.52 -14.21
CA LEU A 130 -0.42 10.15 -12.91
C LEU A 130 -1.06 11.54 -12.80
N LYS A 131 -1.07 12.32 -13.89
CA LYS A 131 -1.73 13.63 -13.91
C LYS A 131 -3.24 13.50 -13.67
N GLN A 132 -3.89 12.54 -14.33
CA GLN A 132 -5.31 12.31 -14.12
C GLN A 132 -5.59 11.87 -12.69
N GLU A 133 -4.72 11.05 -12.10
CA GLU A 133 -4.87 10.64 -10.70
C GLU A 133 -4.74 11.82 -9.74
N VAL A 134 -3.78 12.73 -9.97
CA VAL A 134 -3.63 13.97 -9.18
C VAL A 134 -4.93 14.80 -9.23
N LEU A 135 -5.53 14.98 -10.40
CA LEU A 135 -6.81 15.70 -10.55
C LEU A 135 -7.97 14.98 -9.84
N ARG A 136 -8.05 13.64 -9.92
CA ARG A 136 -9.06 12.85 -9.20
C ARG A 136 -8.94 13.03 -7.69
N ILE A 137 -7.72 12.97 -7.15
CA ILE A 137 -7.46 13.18 -5.72
C ILE A 137 -7.84 14.61 -5.32
N ALA A 138 -7.41 15.63 -6.06
CA ALA A 138 -7.74 17.02 -5.76
C ALA A 138 -9.26 17.27 -5.78
N SER A 139 -9.97 16.76 -6.78
CA SER A 139 -11.42 16.82 -6.88
C SER A 139 -12.10 16.13 -5.69
N TYR A 140 -11.66 14.93 -5.32
CA TYR A 140 -12.19 14.21 -4.15
C TYR A 140 -11.96 14.98 -2.84
N LEU A 141 -10.82 15.67 -2.72
CA LEU A 141 -10.51 16.52 -1.57
C LEU A 141 -11.26 17.86 -1.58
N ASN A 142 -11.96 18.23 -2.66
CA ASN A 142 -12.53 19.55 -2.89
C ASN A 142 -11.47 20.67 -2.91
N VAL A 143 -10.26 20.36 -3.41
CA VAL A 143 -9.18 21.34 -3.58
C VAL A 143 -9.15 21.78 -5.04
N PRO A 144 -9.30 23.09 -5.34
CA PRO A 144 -9.17 23.57 -6.71
C PRO A 144 -7.72 23.38 -7.17
N LEU A 145 -7.53 22.64 -8.27
CA LEU A 145 -6.22 22.35 -8.84
C LEU A 145 -6.31 22.38 -10.36
N GLY A 146 -5.50 23.24 -10.99
CA GLY A 146 -5.47 23.36 -12.45
C GLY A 146 -4.66 22.24 -13.13
N GLU A 147 -4.87 22.05 -14.43
CA GLU A 147 -4.14 21.09 -15.26
C GLU A 147 -2.62 21.27 -15.21
N VAL A 148 -2.14 22.52 -15.18
CA VAL A 148 -0.72 22.85 -15.14
C VAL A 148 -0.09 22.45 -13.80
N GLU A 149 -0.77 22.75 -12.69
CA GLU A 149 -0.33 22.40 -11.34
C GLU A 149 -0.36 20.87 -11.15
N ALA A 150 -1.42 20.22 -11.63
CA ALA A 150 -1.53 18.77 -11.60
C ALA A 150 -0.40 18.08 -12.41
N ALA A 151 -0.07 18.61 -13.59
CA ALA A 151 1.05 18.12 -14.39
C ALA A 151 2.39 18.34 -13.67
N HIS A 152 2.56 19.47 -12.97
CA HIS A 152 3.75 19.74 -12.17
C HIS A 152 3.91 18.71 -11.03
N ILE A 153 2.87 18.49 -10.23
CA ILE A 153 2.85 17.49 -9.15
C ILE A 153 3.12 16.09 -9.72
N ALA A 154 2.43 15.70 -10.80
CA ALA A 154 2.66 14.42 -11.45
C ALA A 154 4.12 14.26 -11.90
N SER A 155 4.72 15.30 -12.49
CA SER A 155 6.13 15.25 -12.91
C SER A 155 7.10 15.06 -11.76
N LYS A 156 6.82 15.63 -10.57
CA LYS A 156 7.63 15.47 -9.34
C LYS A 156 7.65 14.02 -8.88
N TYR A 157 6.52 13.33 -9.02
CA TYR A 157 6.35 11.95 -8.56
C TYR A 157 6.43 10.89 -9.66
N ALA A 158 6.88 11.27 -10.86
CA ALA A 158 7.20 10.33 -11.94
C ALA A 158 8.21 9.28 -11.48
N LEU A 159 8.03 8.04 -11.93
CA LEU A 159 8.78 6.87 -11.46
C LEU A 159 10.30 7.06 -11.59
N GLU A 160 10.76 7.59 -12.72
CA GLU A 160 12.18 7.81 -13.00
C GLU A 160 12.79 8.79 -12.00
N ARG A 161 12.06 9.84 -11.63
CA ARG A 161 12.50 10.81 -10.62
C ARG A 161 12.55 10.18 -9.24
N GLN A 162 11.57 9.35 -8.89
CA GLN A 162 11.56 8.67 -7.60
C GLN A 162 12.70 7.65 -7.49
N ILE A 163 13.00 6.90 -8.56
CA ILE A 163 14.16 6.01 -8.63
C ILE A 163 15.46 6.81 -8.49
N ALA A 164 15.60 7.93 -9.21
CA ALA A 164 16.78 8.79 -9.10
C ALA A 164 16.99 9.31 -7.68
N LYS A 165 15.90 9.71 -7.01
CA LYS A 165 15.93 10.18 -5.61
C LYS A 165 16.36 9.08 -4.64
N VAL A 166 15.82 7.86 -4.78
CA VAL A 166 16.22 6.71 -3.95
C VAL A 166 17.71 6.39 -4.14
N LYS A 167 18.21 6.38 -5.39
CA LYS A 167 19.64 6.16 -5.66
C LYS A 167 20.55 7.23 -5.05
N GLN A 168 20.12 8.50 -5.04
CA GLN A 168 20.87 9.56 -4.37
C GLN A 168 20.99 9.30 -2.86
N LEU A 169 19.91 8.84 -2.22
CA LEU A 169 19.90 8.49 -0.79
C LEU A 169 20.78 7.27 -0.44
N GLU A 170 21.00 6.36 -1.39
CA GLU A 170 21.92 5.23 -1.21
C GLU A 170 23.38 5.68 -1.16
N THR A 171 23.74 6.74 -1.89
CA THR A 171 25.13 7.22 -1.96
C THR A 171 25.58 8.07 -0.78
N GLN A 172 24.64 8.56 0.04
CA GLN A 172 24.94 9.61 1.02
C GLN A 172 25.30 9.13 2.42
N ASP A 173 25.21 7.84 2.76
CA ASP A 173 25.43 7.41 4.15
C ASP A 173 25.58 5.88 4.32
N GLU A 174 26.73 5.31 4.67
CA GLU A 174 26.85 3.84 4.77
C GLU A 174 26.15 3.25 6.01
N ASP A 175 25.90 4.04 7.06
CA ASP A 175 25.42 3.55 8.36
C ASP A 175 23.88 3.59 8.56
N SER A 176 23.12 4.11 7.60
CA SER A 176 21.67 4.35 7.75
C SER A 176 20.75 3.37 7.01
N VAL A 177 21.13 2.08 6.93
CA VAL A 177 20.36 1.03 6.22
C VAL A 177 18.87 0.94 6.66
N ASN A 178 18.54 1.37 7.89
CA ASN A 178 17.18 1.39 8.41
C ASN A 178 16.59 2.79 8.66
N MET A 179 17.31 3.87 8.34
CA MET A 179 16.81 5.21 8.61
C MET A 179 15.75 5.56 7.56
N MET A 180 14.50 5.59 8.00
CA MET A 180 13.37 6.00 7.19
C MET A 180 13.44 7.52 7.03
N ASP A 181 13.47 8.01 5.79
CA ASP A 181 13.29 9.43 5.53
C ASP A 181 11.86 9.80 5.97
N SER A 182 11.75 10.56 7.06
CA SER A 182 10.46 10.92 7.66
C SER A 182 9.60 11.80 6.74
N GLU A 183 10.22 12.53 5.81
CA GLU A 183 9.51 13.39 4.87
C GLU A 183 8.97 12.59 3.68
N LEU A 184 9.75 11.63 3.20
CA LEU A 184 9.45 10.86 1.98
C LEU A 184 8.81 9.51 2.27
N LEU A 185 8.91 9.01 3.50
CA LEU A 185 8.51 7.67 3.92
C LEU A 185 9.16 6.58 3.04
N PHE A 186 10.42 6.80 2.65
CA PHE A 186 11.22 5.87 1.86
C PHE A 186 12.24 5.14 2.73
N HIS A 187 12.46 3.88 2.36
CA HIS A 187 13.67 3.13 2.69
C HIS A 187 14.51 2.99 1.40
N ARG A 188 15.81 2.67 1.52
CA ARG A 188 16.70 2.46 0.36
C ARG A 188 16.15 1.46 -0.65
N ASN A 189 15.56 0.37 -0.18
CA ASN A 189 14.97 -0.67 -1.05
C ASN A 189 13.46 -0.46 -1.30
N HIS A 190 12.95 0.77 -1.20
CA HIS A 190 11.50 1.00 -1.25
C HIS A 190 10.91 0.86 -2.65
N ILE A 191 11.63 1.34 -3.68
CA ILE A 191 11.28 1.21 -5.09
C ILE A 191 12.29 0.27 -5.75
N HIS A 192 11.82 -0.88 -6.22
CA HIS A 192 12.65 -1.81 -6.98
C HIS A 192 12.56 -1.54 -8.48
N SER A 193 11.39 -1.77 -9.07
CA SER A 193 11.10 -1.44 -10.47
C SER A 193 10.03 -0.36 -10.57
N GLY A 194 8.90 -0.56 -9.89
CA GLY A 194 7.68 0.23 -10.11
C GLY A 194 6.85 -0.28 -11.29
N ASP A 195 7.33 -1.29 -12.01
CA ASP A 195 6.70 -1.82 -13.21
C ASP A 195 5.41 -2.56 -12.89
N VAL A 196 4.42 -2.41 -13.78
CA VAL A 196 3.19 -3.21 -13.79
C VAL A 196 3.47 -4.56 -14.46
N GLY A 197 3.04 -5.65 -13.82
CA GLY A 197 3.14 -6.99 -14.39
C GLY A 197 4.51 -7.66 -14.25
N GLN A 198 5.40 -7.15 -13.39
CA GLN A 198 6.69 -7.79 -13.09
C GLN A 198 6.55 -9.23 -12.59
N TRP A 199 5.38 -9.59 -12.05
CA TRP A 199 5.08 -10.95 -11.63
C TRP A 199 5.20 -11.97 -12.77
N ALA A 200 4.89 -11.59 -14.01
CA ALA A 200 4.88 -12.52 -15.14
C ALA A 200 6.27 -13.09 -15.46
N ASN A 201 7.32 -12.31 -15.21
CA ASN A 201 8.71 -12.70 -15.44
C ASN A 201 9.40 -13.24 -14.18
N THR A 202 8.76 -13.12 -13.02
CA THR A 202 9.37 -13.45 -11.71
C THR A 202 8.79 -14.73 -11.12
N LEU A 203 7.47 -14.90 -11.22
CA LEU A 203 6.76 -16.04 -10.65
C LEU A 203 6.63 -17.15 -11.68
N THR A 204 6.85 -18.38 -11.24
CA THR A 204 6.49 -19.56 -12.04
C THR A 204 4.97 -19.66 -12.20
N LYS A 205 4.49 -20.32 -13.26
CA LYS A 205 3.06 -20.57 -13.47
C LYS A 205 2.37 -21.22 -12.26
N PHE A 206 3.06 -22.12 -11.57
CA PHE A 206 2.54 -22.75 -10.36
C PHE A 206 2.37 -21.74 -9.20
N GLN A 207 3.36 -20.88 -8.97
CA GLN A 207 3.28 -19.83 -7.95
C GLN A 207 2.16 -18.83 -8.25
N VAL A 208 1.99 -18.46 -9.52
CA VAL A 208 0.84 -17.64 -9.97
C VAL A 208 -0.48 -18.30 -9.60
N GLY A 209 -0.66 -19.58 -9.96
CA GLY A 209 -1.87 -20.33 -9.62
C GLY A 209 -2.12 -20.43 -8.11
N VAL A 210 -1.06 -20.53 -7.29
CA VAL A 210 -1.18 -20.53 -5.82
C VAL A 210 -1.71 -19.19 -5.31
N VAL A 211 -1.16 -18.07 -5.75
CA VAL A 211 -1.64 -16.73 -5.36
C VAL A 211 -3.09 -16.54 -5.80
N GLU A 212 -3.39 -16.87 -7.05
CA GLU A 212 -4.73 -16.78 -7.64
C GLU A 212 -5.78 -17.57 -6.86
N ALA A 213 -5.45 -18.81 -6.47
CA ALA A 213 -6.34 -19.64 -5.67
C ALA A 213 -6.61 -19.07 -4.28
N LEU A 214 -5.62 -18.43 -3.65
CA LEU A 214 -5.77 -17.76 -2.35
C LEU A 214 -6.65 -16.51 -2.46
N VAL A 215 -6.54 -15.77 -3.56
CA VAL A 215 -7.42 -14.61 -3.82
C VAL A 215 -8.84 -15.07 -4.07
N LYS A 216 -9.06 -16.04 -4.95
CA LYS A 216 -10.40 -16.50 -5.34
C LYS A 216 -11.24 -16.96 -4.15
N ASP A 217 -10.59 -17.60 -3.18
CA ASP A 217 -11.22 -18.03 -1.92
C ASP A 217 -11.71 -16.85 -1.06
N LYS A 218 -11.07 -15.67 -1.19
CA LYS A 218 -11.27 -14.51 -0.31
C LYS A 218 -11.99 -13.35 -0.98
N LEU A 219 -11.70 -13.02 -2.22
CA LEU A 219 -12.38 -11.96 -2.94
C LEU A 219 -13.41 -12.64 -3.84
N GLN A 220 -14.65 -12.74 -3.37
CA GLN A 220 -15.81 -13.20 -4.17
C GLN A 220 -16.19 -12.16 -5.25
N THR A 221 -15.22 -11.43 -5.82
CA THR A 221 -15.47 -10.23 -6.60
C THR A 221 -15.02 -10.36 -8.05
N SER A 222 -15.74 -9.62 -8.89
CA SER A 222 -15.64 -9.47 -10.35
C SER A 222 -14.42 -8.67 -10.82
N GLU A 223 -13.37 -8.56 -10.01
CA GLU A 223 -12.13 -7.94 -10.51
C GLU A 223 -11.55 -8.88 -11.57
N ASN A 224 -11.20 -8.33 -12.75
CA ASN A 224 -10.71 -9.05 -13.93
C ASN A 224 -9.34 -9.72 -13.68
N TYR A 225 -9.25 -10.61 -12.70
CA TYR A 225 -8.18 -11.58 -12.60
C TYR A 225 -8.47 -12.64 -13.65
N GLU A 226 -7.75 -12.58 -14.76
CA GLU A 226 -7.67 -13.71 -15.67
C GLU A 226 -6.96 -14.86 -14.95
N TYR A 227 -7.75 -15.78 -14.40
CA TYR A 227 -7.25 -16.97 -13.72
C TYR A 227 -6.66 -17.92 -14.76
N GLY A 228 -5.33 -18.01 -14.79
CA GLY A 228 -4.62 -18.76 -15.83
C GLY A 228 -4.30 -20.20 -15.44
N VAL A 229 -4.26 -20.52 -14.14
CA VAL A 229 -3.74 -21.81 -13.66
C VAL A 229 -4.59 -22.39 -12.53
N SER A 230 -5.15 -23.58 -12.76
CA SER A 230 -5.84 -24.34 -11.71
C SER A 230 -4.84 -25.05 -10.81
N VAL A 231 -4.87 -24.79 -9.51
CA VAL A 231 -4.11 -25.51 -8.48
C VAL A 231 -5.05 -26.44 -7.71
N SER A 232 -4.59 -27.66 -7.42
CA SER A 232 -5.38 -28.63 -6.66
C SER A 232 -5.81 -28.07 -5.29
N PRO A 233 -7.09 -28.20 -4.88
CA PRO A 233 -7.56 -27.79 -3.56
C PRO A 233 -6.75 -28.37 -2.40
N ALA A 234 -6.21 -29.59 -2.56
CA ALA A 234 -5.35 -30.23 -1.56
C ALA A 234 -4.05 -29.45 -1.30
N ILE A 235 -3.45 -28.88 -2.36
CA ILE A 235 -2.24 -28.04 -2.23
C ILE A 235 -2.57 -26.77 -1.47
N ILE A 236 -3.69 -26.12 -1.78
CA ILE A 236 -4.13 -24.91 -1.09
C ILE A 236 -4.45 -25.20 0.37
N TYR A 237 -5.08 -26.34 0.66
CA TYR A 237 -5.33 -26.79 2.02
C TYR A 237 -4.03 -27.01 2.80
N MET A 238 -3.03 -27.67 2.20
CA MET A 238 -1.72 -27.85 2.83
C MET A 238 -1.03 -26.52 3.12
N ILE A 239 -1.02 -25.58 2.17
CA ILE A 239 -0.43 -24.23 2.38
C ILE A 239 -1.14 -23.51 3.54
N LYS A 240 -2.48 -23.53 3.56
CA LYS A 240 -3.27 -22.93 4.65
C LYS A 240 -2.99 -23.61 5.99
N ALA A 241 -2.86 -24.93 6.01
CA ALA A 241 -2.53 -25.68 7.21
C ALA A 241 -1.15 -25.28 7.74
N LEU A 242 -0.13 -25.21 6.86
CA LEU A 242 1.22 -24.76 7.24
C LEU A 242 1.22 -23.32 7.78
N ASN A 243 0.41 -22.41 7.21
CA ASN A 243 0.24 -21.05 7.74
C ASN A 243 -0.42 -21.00 9.13
N LYS A 244 -1.21 -22.00 9.49
CA LYS A 244 -1.80 -22.11 10.84
C LYS A 244 -0.86 -22.75 11.85
N VAL A 245 0.05 -23.61 11.40
CA VAL A 245 1.08 -24.24 12.24
C VAL A 245 2.35 -23.38 12.26
N VAL A 246 2.24 -22.05 12.25
CA VAL A 246 3.40 -21.18 12.50
C VAL A 246 3.88 -21.48 13.92
N VAL A 247 4.85 -22.39 14.00
CA VAL A 247 5.57 -22.75 15.21
C VAL A 247 6.16 -21.43 15.71
N PRO A 248 5.91 -21.02 16.96
CA PRO A 248 6.63 -19.90 17.52
C PRO A 248 8.12 -20.25 17.40
N ILE A 249 8.83 -19.58 16.50
CA ILE A 249 10.29 -19.65 16.42
C ILE A 249 10.76 -19.14 17.78
N LYS A 250 11.08 -20.07 18.69
CA LYS A 250 11.70 -19.79 19.98
C LYS A 250 13.02 -19.09 19.68
N GLY A 251 13.12 -17.81 20.02
CA GLY A 251 14.39 -17.08 19.90
C GLY A 251 14.24 -15.56 19.86
N GLU A 252 13.12 -15.03 19.38
CA GLU A 252 12.89 -13.59 19.37
C GLU A 252 11.51 -13.33 19.96
N GLY A 253 11.46 -12.75 21.17
CA GLY A 253 10.24 -12.32 21.86
C GLY A 253 9.50 -11.17 21.17
N LEU A 254 9.59 -11.12 19.84
CA LEU A 254 8.98 -10.10 19.00
C LEU A 254 7.57 -10.54 18.62
N SER A 255 6.62 -9.67 18.93
CA SER A 255 5.25 -9.73 18.45
C SER A 255 5.21 -9.88 16.92
N LEU A 256 4.11 -10.44 16.41
CA LEU A 256 3.85 -10.51 14.96
C LEU A 256 4.07 -9.14 14.27
N ARG A 257 3.76 -8.05 14.97
CA ARG A 257 3.94 -6.66 14.53
C ARG A 257 5.42 -6.25 14.42
N GLU A 258 6.24 -6.59 15.41
CA GLU A 258 7.68 -6.31 15.39
C GLU A 258 8.39 -7.08 14.27
N ARG A 259 7.89 -8.27 13.90
CA ARG A 259 8.36 -9.04 12.75
C ARG A 259 8.00 -8.40 11.40
N PHE A 260 6.99 -7.53 11.35
CA PHE A 260 6.64 -6.79 10.14
C PHE A 260 7.45 -5.49 9.96
N ARG A 261 7.97 -4.93 11.07
CA ARG A 261 8.79 -3.70 11.07
C ARG A 261 10.27 -3.94 10.73
N ARG A 262 10.81 -5.13 11.01
CA ARG A 262 12.13 -5.58 10.51
C ARG A 262 12.02 -6.19 9.10
#